data_AF-A0A484FYJ6-F1
#
_entry.id   AF-A0A484FYJ6-F1
#
_cell.length_a   1.000
_cell.length_b   1.000
_cell.length_c   1.000
_cell.angle_alpha   90.00
_cell.angle_beta   90.00
_cell.angle_gamma   90.00
#
_symmetry.space_group_name_H-M   'P 1'
#
loop_
_entity.id
_entity.type
_entity.pdbx_description
1 polymer ?
#
loop_
_entity_poly.entity_id
_entity_poly.type
_entity_poly.pdbx_seq_one_letter_code
_entity_poly.pdbx_strand_id
1 'polypeptide(L)'
;MTVLANFAISLTFEAYFPHVDNVYSHRSTQAYKSKPFISHYWECRLKGRIPGTKKSDDPSKKKRNRVPRQLNLCDVKIKITEYHPGATIHDLDDGSYVRLDEAGTFGGAHRVLASAGEESLRPLPVAANNLPAPGQKFWTIQRVNGHASISAVPGPHQHTLAKSDEVKKNSVQRYIAKHGHGTSENDSPRKASGRAHWTVKKHDKERDLKLYAACYCPFSQRVWIALEAKGLPYQYCEEDPYGTSASQQLLEANPRGTVPAIRQGEWACADSAVILEYLEEMDDGTPLFPTDIRLRANCRLWIDHINSRIVPAFNRLLRCPHPAQQSPAAEGLQEAVKRLVLAADEQGPFFLGSSLSLVDVHFAPFALRLSRTLQTSRGWAAPTSGSRWARWLDALESNPHVRATTSGKELYTETVKLLEAALDPDGQPKN
;
A
#
# COMPACT_ATOMS: atom_id res chain seq x y z
N MET A 1 -31.44 -15.73 -12.99
CA MET A 1 -31.02 -16.42 -11.74
C MET A 1 -29.97 -15.56 -11.06
N THR A 2 -30.38 -14.76 -10.09
CA THR A 2 -29.52 -13.83 -9.34
C THR A 2 -28.92 -14.60 -8.16
N VAL A 3 -27.60 -14.59 -7.99
CA VAL A 3 -26.92 -15.23 -6.86
C VAL A 3 -26.35 -14.12 -5.98
N LEU A 4 -26.79 -14.05 -4.72
CA LEU A 4 -26.16 -13.24 -3.68
C LEU A 4 -24.98 -14.04 -3.12
N ALA A 5 -23.77 -13.51 -3.19
CA ALA A 5 -22.57 -14.16 -2.68
C ALA A 5 -21.90 -13.28 -1.62
N ASN A 6 -21.89 -13.74 -0.36
CA ASN A 6 -20.94 -13.28 0.66
C ASN A 6 -19.65 -14.07 0.42
N PHE A 7 -18.60 -13.44 -0.12
CA PHE A 7 -17.34 -14.13 -0.32
C PHE A 7 -16.35 -13.86 0.83
N ALA A 8 -16.23 -14.85 1.71
CA ALA A 8 -14.94 -15.30 2.21
C ALA A 8 -14.56 -16.54 1.37
N ILE A 9 -13.53 -16.46 0.52
CA ILE A 9 -13.08 -17.61 -0.27
C ILE A 9 -11.82 -18.18 0.35
N SER A 10 -11.95 -19.35 0.98
CA SER A 10 -10.84 -20.23 1.29
C SER A 10 -10.24 -20.79 0.00
N LEU A 11 -8.92 -20.91 0.00
CA LEU A 11 -8.08 -21.57 -0.99
C LEU A 11 -8.63 -22.95 -1.40
N THR A 12 -8.86 -23.16 -2.69
CA THR A 12 -8.47 -24.33 -3.50
C THR A 12 -9.19 -24.25 -4.84
N PHE A 13 -8.47 -24.20 -5.97
CA PHE A 13 -8.79 -24.88 -7.23
C PHE A 13 -7.75 -24.50 -8.30
N GLU A 14 -7.20 -25.52 -8.95
CA GLU A 14 -6.10 -25.46 -9.90
C GLU A 14 -6.53 -25.13 -11.36
N ALA A 15 -5.67 -24.35 -12.04
CA ALA A 15 -5.26 -24.43 -13.45
C ALA A 15 -6.16 -23.98 -14.65
N TYR A 16 -5.75 -22.85 -15.25
CA TYR A 16 -5.41 -22.57 -16.69
C TYR A 16 -6.43 -22.02 -17.77
N PHE A 17 -6.04 -20.86 -18.38
CA PHE A 17 -6.35 -20.22 -19.71
C PHE A 17 -7.45 -19.06 -19.85
N PRO A 18 -7.53 -18.20 -20.92
CA PRO A 18 -6.89 -16.85 -21.02
C PRO A 18 -7.65 -15.67 -21.80
N HIS A 19 -8.97 -15.43 -21.72
CA HIS A 19 -9.70 -14.48 -22.61
C HIS A 19 -10.88 -13.68 -21.98
N VAL A 20 -10.66 -12.43 -21.53
CA VAL A 20 -11.70 -11.38 -21.34
C VAL A 20 -11.20 -10.13 -22.07
N ASP A 21 -12.01 -9.55 -22.97
CA ASP A 21 -11.53 -8.47 -23.86
C ASP A 21 -11.93 -7.05 -23.45
N ASN A 22 -13.15 -6.78 -23.00
CA ASN A 22 -13.58 -5.42 -22.64
C ASN A 22 -14.42 -5.40 -21.36
N VAL A 23 -14.04 -4.50 -20.44
CA VAL A 23 -14.83 -4.12 -19.26
C VAL A 23 -15.16 -2.65 -19.42
N TYR A 24 -16.44 -2.30 -19.48
CA TYR A 24 -16.90 -0.92 -19.37
C TYR A 24 -17.79 -0.77 -18.16
N SER A 25 -17.68 0.38 -17.50
CA SER A 25 -18.48 0.73 -16.34
C SER A 25 -19.36 1.92 -16.69
N HIS A 26 -20.59 1.91 -16.20
CA HIS A 26 -21.51 3.02 -16.37
C HIS A 26 -21.78 3.66 -15.02
N ARG A 27 -21.39 4.93 -14.86
CA ARG A 27 -21.69 5.75 -13.68
C ARG A 27 -22.15 7.11 -14.16
N SER A 28 -23.32 7.57 -13.71
CA SER A 28 -23.79 8.92 -14.05
C SER A 28 -22.90 9.96 -13.37
N THR A 29 -22.45 10.96 -14.12
CA THR A 29 -21.69 12.10 -13.60
C THR A 29 -22.60 13.21 -13.05
N GLN A 30 -23.92 13.12 -13.28
CA GLN A 30 -24.91 14.09 -12.79
C GLN A 30 -25.29 13.73 -11.34
N ALA A 31 -25.04 14.64 -10.40
CA ALA A 31 -25.22 14.41 -8.96
C ALA A 31 -26.64 13.93 -8.56
N TYR A 32 -27.69 14.42 -9.22
CA TYR A 32 -29.06 14.02 -8.95
C TYR A 32 -29.44 12.62 -9.49
N LYS A 33 -28.60 12.02 -10.34
CA LYS A 33 -28.75 10.66 -10.88
C LYS A 33 -27.73 9.68 -10.28
N SER A 34 -26.93 10.12 -9.30
CA SER A 34 -25.94 9.26 -8.67
C SER A 34 -26.63 8.22 -7.81
N LYS A 35 -26.57 6.96 -8.23
CA LYS A 35 -27.05 5.83 -7.43
C LYS A 35 -25.92 5.33 -6.52
N PRO A 36 -26.22 4.71 -5.36
CA PRO A 36 -25.21 4.19 -4.44
C PRO A 36 -24.58 2.87 -4.93
N PHE A 37 -24.43 2.71 -6.24
CA PHE A 37 -23.83 1.54 -6.87
C PHE A 37 -23.16 1.87 -8.21
N ILE A 38 -22.31 0.96 -8.69
CA ILE A 38 -21.65 1.02 -10.00
C ILE A 38 -21.90 -0.32 -10.72
N SER A 39 -22.37 -0.27 -11.97
CA SER A 39 -22.54 -1.47 -12.79
C SER A 39 -21.40 -1.61 -13.82
N HIS A 40 -20.81 -2.79 -13.84
CA HIS A 40 -19.76 -3.22 -14.75
C HIS A 40 -20.32 -4.24 -15.73
N TYR A 41 -20.12 -4.01 -17.03
CA TYR A 41 -20.55 -4.92 -18.08
C TYR A 41 -19.34 -5.61 -18.71
N TRP A 42 -19.47 -6.92 -18.87
CA TRP A 42 -18.41 -7.82 -19.30
C TRP A 42 -18.84 -8.57 -20.56
N GLU A 43 -18.07 -8.44 -21.64
CA GLU A 43 -18.32 -9.20 -22.87
C GLU A 43 -17.52 -10.51 -22.90
N CYS A 44 -18.20 -11.62 -23.17
CA CYS A 44 -17.59 -12.93 -23.27
C CYS A 44 -17.12 -13.21 -24.72
N ARG A 45 -15.90 -12.79 -25.10
CA ARG A 45 -15.32 -13.12 -26.42
C ARG A 45 -14.25 -14.22 -26.33
N LEU A 46 -14.31 -15.21 -27.23
CA LEU A 46 -13.25 -16.20 -27.44
C LEU A 46 -12.34 -15.70 -28.58
N LYS A 47 -11.04 -15.48 -28.31
CA LYS A 47 -10.12 -14.90 -29.32
C LYS A 47 -9.80 -15.82 -30.49
N GLY A 48 -10.09 -15.34 -31.70
CA GLY A 48 -9.16 -15.39 -32.83
C GLY A 48 -8.20 -14.18 -32.79
N ARG A 49 -7.05 -14.26 -33.47
CA ARG A 49 -6.08 -13.14 -33.57
C ARG A 49 -6.71 -11.96 -34.33
N ILE A 50 -6.38 -10.72 -33.96
CA ILE A 50 -6.82 -9.52 -34.68
C ILE A 50 -6.27 -9.57 -36.13
N PRO A 51 -7.06 -9.32 -37.17
CA PRO A 51 -6.54 -9.14 -38.53
C PRO A 51 -5.56 -7.97 -38.55
N GLY A 52 -4.30 -8.18 -38.98
CA GLY A 52 -3.36 -7.08 -39.23
C GLY A 52 -1.97 -7.15 -38.56
N THR A 53 -1.70 -8.07 -37.63
CA THR A 53 -0.30 -8.28 -37.16
C THR A 53 0.53 -8.93 -38.28
N LYS A 54 1.57 -8.24 -38.76
CA LYS A 54 2.46 -8.73 -39.83
C LYS A 54 3.05 -10.10 -39.47
N LYS A 55 3.17 -10.98 -40.46
CA LYS A 55 3.92 -12.24 -40.32
C LYS A 55 5.38 -11.89 -40.06
N SER A 56 6.03 -12.70 -39.24
CA SER A 56 7.49 -12.64 -39.02
C SER A 56 8.15 -13.18 -40.29
N ASP A 57 9.05 -12.41 -40.91
CA ASP A 57 9.78 -12.82 -42.12
C ASP A 57 11.09 -13.58 -41.83
N ASP A 58 11.35 -13.86 -40.55
CA ASP A 58 12.50 -14.64 -40.07
C ASP A 58 12.50 -16.08 -40.62
N PRO A 59 13.46 -16.47 -41.47
CA PRO A 59 13.53 -17.78 -42.10
C PRO A 59 13.89 -18.91 -41.12
N SER A 60 14.41 -18.60 -39.93
CA SER A 60 14.78 -19.60 -38.91
C SER A 60 13.59 -20.04 -38.03
N LYS A 61 12.45 -19.34 -38.12
CA LYS A 61 11.29 -19.57 -37.25
C LYS A 61 10.43 -20.71 -37.79
N LYS A 62 10.43 -21.86 -37.10
CA LYS A 62 9.57 -23.03 -37.44
C LYS A 62 8.11 -22.61 -37.66
N LYS A 63 7.63 -22.71 -38.90
CA LYS A 63 6.21 -22.51 -39.25
C LYS A 63 5.36 -23.63 -38.65
N ARG A 64 4.69 -23.39 -37.51
CA ARG A 64 3.63 -24.29 -37.03
C ARG A 64 2.40 -24.10 -37.91
N ASN A 65 1.96 -25.15 -38.61
CA ASN A 65 0.64 -25.20 -39.23
C ASN A 65 -0.42 -25.00 -38.13
N ARG A 66 -1.15 -23.89 -38.16
CA ARG A 66 -2.26 -23.63 -37.25
C ARG A 66 -3.51 -23.31 -38.06
N VAL A 67 -4.57 -24.07 -37.79
CA VAL A 67 -5.91 -23.84 -38.34
C VAL A 67 -6.47 -22.52 -37.79
N PRO A 68 -7.05 -21.64 -38.62
CA PRO A 68 -7.71 -20.42 -38.15
C PRO A 68 -8.90 -20.76 -37.24
N ARG A 69 -9.00 -20.10 -36.07
CA ARG A 69 -10.13 -20.26 -35.14
C ARG A 69 -11.25 -19.29 -35.52
N GLN A 70 -12.50 -19.77 -35.48
CA GLN A 70 -13.69 -18.94 -35.72
C GLN A 70 -13.80 -17.80 -34.68
N LEU A 71 -14.15 -16.61 -35.14
CA LEU A 71 -14.45 -15.43 -34.31
C LEU A 71 -15.93 -15.46 -33.90
N ASN A 72 -16.23 -14.97 -32.69
CA ASN A 72 -17.59 -14.71 -32.16
C ASN A 72 -18.48 -15.95 -31.89
N LEU A 73 -18.18 -16.69 -30.84
CA LEU A 73 -18.95 -17.88 -30.41
C LEU A 73 -19.94 -17.61 -29.24
N CYS A 74 -20.04 -16.38 -28.70
CA CYS A 74 -20.93 -16.08 -27.57
C CYS A 74 -21.32 -14.58 -27.48
N ASP A 75 -22.62 -14.27 -27.49
CA ASP A 75 -23.19 -12.91 -27.35
C ASP A 75 -23.76 -12.62 -25.93
N VAL A 76 -23.32 -13.36 -24.92
CA VAL A 76 -23.79 -13.15 -23.54
C VAL A 76 -22.90 -12.15 -22.82
N LYS A 77 -23.53 -11.15 -22.20
CA LYS A 77 -22.89 -10.15 -21.35
C LYS A 77 -23.14 -10.51 -19.87
N ILE A 78 -22.18 -10.20 -19.00
CA ILE A 78 -22.37 -10.27 -17.54
C ILE A 78 -22.42 -8.86 -17.00
N LYS A 79 -23.43 -8.53 -16.20
CA LYS A 79 -23.53 -7.31 -15.41
C LYS A 79 -23.13 -7.64 -13.97
N ILE A 80 -22.11 -6.96 -13.45
CA ILE A 80 -21.73 -7.02 -12.03
C ILE A 80 -22.02 -5.65 -11.44
N THR A 81 -22.83 -5.58 -10.37
CA THR A 81 -23.15 -4.31 -9.71
C THR A 81 -22.50 -4.27 -8.33
N GLU A 82 -21.62 -3.30 -8.08
CA GLU A 82 -21.02 -2.98 -6.77
C GLU A 82 -21.90 -1.98 -6.04
N TYR A 83 -22.34 -2.29 -4.83
CA TYR A 83 -23.09 -1.40 -3.94
C TYR A 83 -22.18 -0.85 -2.84
N HIS A 84 -22.26 0.46 -2.59
CA HIS A 84 -21.47 1.16 -1.59
C HIS A 84 -22.08 1.06 -0.17
N PRO A 85 -21.31 1.34 0.91
CA PRO A 85 -21.84 1.35 2.27
C PRO A 85 -23.03 2.33 2.39
N GLY A 86 -24.19 1.82 2.81
CA GLY A 86 -25.44 2.59 2.92
C GLY A 86 -26.46 2.32 1.82
N ALA A 87 -26.14 1.52 0.81
CA ALA A 87 -27.12 1.04 -0.16
C ALA A 87 -28.20 0.18 0.53
N THR A 88 -29.46 0.48 0.24
CA THR A 88 -30.64 -0.18 0.79
C THR A 88 -31.22 -1.19 -0.19
N ILE A 89 -32.21 -1.97 0.26
CA ILE A 89 -32.93 -2.91 -0.62
C ILE A 89 -33.62 -2.20 -1.81
N HIS A 90 -33.94 -0.91 -1.66
CA HIS A 90 -34.52 -0.08 -2.73
C HIS A 90 -33.51 0.27 -3.82
N ASP A 91 -32.22 0.13 -3.56
CA ASP A 91 -31.16 0.46 -4.52
C ASP A 91 -30.83 -0.71 -5.46
N LEU A 92 -31.36 -1.90 -5.20
CA LEU A 92 -31.11 -3.10 -6.01
C LEU A 92 -31.54 -2.90 -7.48
N ASP A 93 -30.59 -3.07 -8.39
CA ASP A 93 -30.77 -2.96 -9.84
C ASP A 93 -30.72 -4.36 -10.48
N ASP A 94 -31.67 -5.20 -10.08
CA ASP A 94 -31.73 -6.62 -10.43
C ASP A 94 -32.82 -6.97 -11.47
N GLY A 95 -33.58 -5.98 -11.94
CA GLY A 95 -34.62 -6.15 -12.95
C GLY A 95 -35.90 -6.83 -12.46
N SER A 96 -36.09 -6.98 -11.15
CA SER A 96 -37.31 -7.53 -10.56
C SER A 96 -38.40 -6.45 -10.43
N TYR A 97 -39.22 -6.29 -11.48
CA TYR A 97 -40.43 -5.48 -11.43
C TYR A 97 -41.58 -6.20 -12.12
N VAL A 98 -42.76 -6.14 -11.52
CA VAL A 98 -44.02 -6.64 -12.08
C VAL A 98 -44.96 -5.46 -12.26
N ARG A 99 -45.61 -5.37 -13.43
CA ARG A 99 -46.64 -4.35 -13.69
C ARG A 99 -47.88 -4.60 -12.82
N LEU A 100 -48.51 -3.53 -12.35
CA LEU A 100 -49.67 -3.58 -11.46
C LEU A 100 -50.92 -4.23 -12.08
N ASP A 101 -50.96 -4.39 -13.39
CA ASP A 101 -52.17 -4.66 -14.17
C ASP A 101 -52.55 -6.15 -14.21
N GLU A 102 -51.65 -7.05 -13.80
CA GLU A 102 -51.88 -8.49 -13.76
C GLU A 102 -52.17 -8.96 -12.33
N ALA A 103 -53.39 -8.72 -11.87
CA ALA A 103 -53.94 -9.35 -10.66
C ALA A 103 -54.21 -10.84 -10.91
N GLY A 104 -53.14 -11.64 -10.95
CA GLY A 104 -53.17 -13.10 -10.85
C GLY A 104 -52.48 -13.51 -9.55
N THR A 105 -53.15 -14.29 -8.72
CA THR A 105 -52.73 -14.71 -7.37
C THR A 105 -51.30 -15.29 -7.35
N PHE A 106 -50.32 -14.55 -6.82
CA PHE A 106 -48.96 -15.07 -6.58
C PHE A 106 -48.76 -15.28 -5.08
N GLY A 107 -48.79 -16.55 -4.65
CA GLY A 107 -48.55 -16.95 -3.27
C GLY A 107 -47.09 -16.76 -2.86
N GLY A 108 -46.86 -16.09 -1.72
CA GLY A 108 -45.67 -16.32 -0.89
C GLY A 108 -44.50 -15.33 -0.95
N ALA A 109 -44.59 -14.16 -1.60
CA ALA A 109 -43.52 -13.16 -1.56
C ALA A 109 -43.90 -11.92 -0.74
N HIS A 110 -43.04 -11.55 0.23
CA HIS A 110 -43.13 -10.27 0.95
C HIS A 110 -42.98 -9.10 -0.06
N ARG A 111 -43.88 -8.11 -0.01
CA ARG A 111 -43.93 -6.98 -0.97
C ARG A 111 -43.52 -5.67 -0.30
N VAL A 112 -42.83 -4.81 -1.03
CA VAL A 112 -42.55 -3.42 -0.63
C VAL A 112 -43.39 -2.49 -1.52
N LEU A 113 -44.12 -1.54 -0.93
CA LEU A 113 -44.91 -0.56 -1.67
C LEU A 113 -43.98 0.30 -2.53
N ALA A 114 -44.34 0.47 -3.81
CA ALA A 114 -43.61 1.36 -4.71
C ALA A 114 -43.73 2.82 -4.23
N SER A 115 -42.76 3.64 -4.61
CA SER A 115 -42.81 5.08 -4.30
C SER A 115 -43.98 5.76 -5.05
N ALA A 116 -44.50 6.86 -4.51
CA ALA A 116 -45.64 7.55 -5.12
C ALA A 116 -45.28 8.01 -6.55
N GLY A 117 -45.91 7.38 -7.56
CA GLY A 117 -45.70 7.66 -8.99
C GLY A 117 -45.15 6.50 -9.83
N GLU A 118 -44.84 5.33 -9.25
CA GLU A 118 -44.37 4.15 -10.00
C GLU A 118 -45.51 3.12 -10.23
N GLU A 119 -45.82 2.80 -11.49
CA GLU A 119 -46.85 1.81 -11.88
C GLU A 119 -46.40 0.33 -11.76
N SER A 120 -45.29 0.07 -11.06
CA SER A 120 -44.66 -1.26 -10.99
C SER A 120 -44.28 -1.64 -9.56
N LEU A 121 -44.56 -2.89 -9.17
CA LEU A 121 -44.19 -3.45 -7.87
C LEU A 121 -42.91 -4.29 -7.96
N ARG A 122 -42.06 -4.23 -6.93
CA ARG A 122 -40.88 -5.08 -6.82
C ARG A 122 -41.19 -6.36 -6.03
N PRO A 123 -41.01 -7.56 -6.61
CA PRO A 123 -41.05 -8.82 -5.86
C PRO A 123 -39.72 -9.05 -5.13
N LEU A 124 -39.77 -9.28 -3.81
CA LEU A 124 -38.58 -9.68 -3.06
C LEU A 124 -38.22 -11.14 -3.38
N PRO A 125 -36.94 -11.46 -3.67
CA PRO A 125 -36.52 -12.86 -3.77
C PRO A 125 -36.73 -13.56 -2.42
N VAL A 126 -37.34 -14.76 -2.43
CA VAL A 126 -37.58 -15.58 -1.23
C VAL A 126 -36.29 -15.89 -0.43
N ALA A 127 -35.12 -15.71 -1.05
CA ALA A 127 -33.79 -15.89 -0.45
C ALA A 127 -33.13 -14.61 0.11
N ALA A 128 -33.84 -13.49 0.23
CA ALA A 128 -33.30 -12.20 0.69
C ALA A 128 -33.05 -12.09 2.22
N ASN A 129 -32.88 -13.22 2.93
CA ASN A 129 -32.49 -13.23 4.34
C ASN A 129 -30.99 -12.97 4.55
N ASN A 130 -30.20 -12.85 3.47
CA ASN A 130 -28.75 -12.60 3.52
C ASN A 130 -28.39 -11.25 2.87
N LEU A 131 -29.03 -10.17 3.27
CA LEU A 131 -28.46 -8.85 3.02
C LEU A 131 -27.27 -8.65 3.97
N PRO A 132 -26.09 -8.25 3.47
CA PRO A 132 -24.94 -8.01 4.33
C PRO A 132 -25.21 -6.89 5.33
N ALA A 133 -24.58 -6.98 6.51
CA ALA A 133 -24.79 -6.04 7.60
C ALA A 133 -24.59 -4.58 7.16
N PRO A 134 -25.38 -3.63 7.70
CA PRO A 134 -25.30 -2.22 7.32
C PRO A 134 -23.86 -1.69 7.49
N GLY A 135 -23.33 -1.07 6.43
CA GLY A 135 -21.98 -0.48 6.40
C GLY A 135 -20.94 -1.23 5.57
N GLN A 136 -21.27 -2.39 4.99
CA GLN A 136 -20.35 -3.15 4.13
C GLN A 136 -20.72 -3.03 2.64
N LYS A 137 -19.70 -3.04 1.79
CA LYS A 137 -19.87 -3.15 0.33
C LYS A 137 -20.35 -4.54 -0.04
N PHE A 138 -21.21 -4.64 -1.06
CA PHE A 138 -21.66 -5.93 -1.59
C PHE A 138 -21.86 -5.91 -3.09
N TRP A 139 -21.95 -7.09 -3.71
CA TRP A 139 -22.02 -7.23 -5.16
C TRP A 139 -23.16 -8.13 -5.61
N THR A 140 -23.77 -7.81 -6.75
CA THR A 140 -24.67 -8.72 -7.46
C THR A 140 -24.10 -9.06 -8.84
N ILE A 141 -24.33 -10.31 -9.28
CA ILE A 141 -23.89 -10.80 -10.59
C ILE A 141 -25.12 -11.26 -11.37
N GLN A 142 -25.29 -10.73 -12.57
CA GLN A 142 -26.41 -11.05 -13.46
C GLN A 142 -25.94 -11.35 -14.88
N ARG A 143 -26.63 -12.28 -15.53
CA ARG A 143 -26.47 -12.50 -16.98
C ARG A 143 -27.42 -11.58 -17.71
N VAL A 144 -26.91 -10.86 -18.70
CA VAL A 144 -27.69 -9.98 -19.55
C VAL A 144 -27.43 -10.36 -21.01
N ASN A 145 -28.50 -10.57 -21.78
CA ASN A 145 -28.36 -10.90 -23.20
C ASN A 145 -27.94 -9.65 -23.98
N GLY A 146 -26.98 -9.79 -24.91
CA GLY A 146 -26.44 -8.68 -25.70
C GLY A 146 -27.43 -8.01 -26.66
N HIS A 147 -28.62 -8.58 -26.83
CA HIS A 147 -29.70 -8.03 -27.62
C HIS A 147 -31.01 -8.15 -26.84
N ALA A 148 -31.62 -7.02 -26.46
CA ALA A 148 -33.01 -7.00 -26.04
C ALA A 148 -33.88 -7.14 -27.30
N SER A 149 -34.19 -8.37 -27.72
CA SER A 149 -35.38 -8.59 -28.54
C SER A 149 -36.60 -8.47 -27.63
N ILE A 150 -37.65 -7.81 -28.13
CA ILE A 150 -38.90 -7.50 -27.42
C ILE A 150 -39.66 -8.78 -26.99
N SER A 151 -39.23 -9.95 -27.43
CA SER A 151 -39.67 -11.25 -26.94
C SER A 151 -38.60 -11.85 -26.03
N ALA A 152 -38.98 -12.24 -24.81
CA ALA A 152 -38.14 -12.83 -23.76
C ALA A 152 -37.56 -14.23 -24.10
N VAL A 153 -37.26 -14.49 -25.38
CA VAL A 153 -36.69 -15.75 -25.87
C VAL A 153 -35.18 -15.59 -25.97
N PRO A 154 -34.36 -16.39 -25.24
CA PRO A 154 -32.92 -16.34 -25.35
C PRO A 154 -32.46 -16.70 -26.77
N GLY A 155 -31.68 -15.83 -27.41
CA GLY A 155 -31.11 -16.10 -28.74
C GLY A 155 -30.25 -17.37 -28.78
N PRO A 156 -30.13 -18.04 -29.94
CA PRO A 156 -29.54 -19.38 -30.05
C PRO A 156 -28.07 -19.40 -29.62
N HIS A 157 -27.76 -20.23 -28.63
CA HIS A 157 -26.40 -20.44 -28.14
C HIS A 157 -25.68 -21.46 -29.03
N GLN A 158 -24.47 -21.19 -29.51
CA GLN A 158 -23.67 -22.18 -30.24
C GLN A 158 -22.99 -23.23 -29.33
N HIS A 159 -23.26 -23.19 -28.02
CA HIS A 159 -22.76 -24.13 -27.02
C HIS A 159 -23.77 -24.26 -25.88
N THR A 160 -23.69 -25.35 -25.11
CA THR A 160 -24.64 -25.61 -24.01
C THR A 160 -24.55 -24.54 -22.92
N LEU A 161 -25.66 -24.31 -22.20
CA LEU A 161 -25.70 -23.38 -21.07
C LEU A 161 -24.64 -23.72 -20.00
N ALA A 162 -24.42 -25.01 -19.72
CA ALA A 162 -23.36 -25.47 -18.83
C ALA A 162 -21.96 -25.01 -19.30
N LYS A 163 -21.69 -25.06 -20.61
CA LYS A 163 -20.42 -24.60 -21.18
C LYS A 163 -20.27 -23.08 -21.11
N SER A 164 -21.37 -22.33 -21.24
CA SER A 164 -21.38 -20.88 -21.04
C SER A 164 -21.05 -20.52 -19.59
N ASP A 165 -21.59 -21.28 -18.65
CA ASP A 165 -21.43 -21.06 -17.21
C ASP A 165 -19.99 -21.33 -16.76
N GLU A 166 -19.38 -22.36 -17.33
CA GLU A 166 -17.96 -22.68 -17.18
C GLU A 166 -17.07 -21.53 -17.67
N VAL A 167 -17.33 -20.97 -18.86
CA VAL A 167 -16.54 -19.84 -19.43
C VAL A 167 -16.70 -18.56 -18.59
N LYS A 168 -17.88 -18.33 -18.02
CA LYS A 168 -18.19 -17.14 -17.20
C LYS A 168 -17.61 -17.23 -15.80
N LYS A 169 -17.70 -18.38 -15.14
CA LYS A 169 -17.02 -18.65 -13.85
C LYS A 169 -15.52 -18.41 -13.98
N ASN A 170 -14.91 -18.88 -15.07
CA ASN A 170 -13.51 -18.62 -15.39
C ASN A 170 -13.17 -17.14 -15.63
N SER A 171 -14.10 -16.35 -16.18
CA SER A 171 -13.89 -14.91 -16.39
C SER A 171 -13.97 -14.10 -15.11
N VAL A 172 -14.89 -14.44 -14.21
CA VAL A 172 -15.00 -13.87 -12.85
C VAL A 172 -13.79 -14.28 -12.01
N GLN A 173 -13.35 -15.53 -12.09
CA GLN A 173 -12.11 -16.00 -11.46
C GLN A 173 -10.87 -15.28 -12.00
N ARG A 174 -10.83 -14.87 -13.28
CA ARG A 174 -9.76 -14.01 -13.81
C ARG A 174 -9.85 -12.56 -13.33
N TYR A 175 -11.05 -12.01 -13.16
CA TYR A 175 -11.22 -10.70 -12.54
C TYR A 175 -10.73 -10.73 -11.09
N ILE A 176 -11.15 -11.75 -10.34
CA ILE A 176 -10.74 -11.99 -8.96
C ILE A 176 -9.26 -12.39 -8.91
N ALA A 177 -8.66 -13.07 -9.87
CA ALA A 177 -7.20 -13.30 -9.87
C ALA A 177 -6.44 -12.01 -10.22
N LYS A 178 -6.95 -11.20 -11.16
CA LYS A 178 -6.38 -9.89 -11.53
C LYS A 178 -6.53 -8.85 -10.40
N HIS A 179 -7.52 -9.00 -9.52
CA HIS A 179 -7.82 -8.06 -8.42
C HIS A 179 -7.79 -8.71 -7.02
N GLY A 180 -7.33 -9.95 -6.93
CA GLY A 180 -7.46 -10.84 -5.77
C GLY A 180 -6.53 -12.06 -5.84
N HIS A 181 -5.49 -12.00 -6.68
CA HIS A 181 -4.16 -12.01 -6.07
C HIS A 181 -4.24 -11.02 -4.91
N GLY A 182 -4.30 -11.55 -3.70
CA GLY A 182 -4.15 -10.75 -2.49
C GLY A 182 -3.02 -9.79 -2.78
N THR A 183 -3.35 -8.51 -2.75
CA THR A 183 -2.46 -7.39 -3.02
C THR A 183 -1.07 -7.90 -3.43
N SER A 184 -0.75 -7.92 -4.72
CA SER A 184 0.52 -7.26 -5.01
C SER A 184 0.30 -5.91 -4.36
N GLU A 185 0.80 -5.74 -3.12
CA GLU A 185 1.04 -4.44 -2.56
C GLU A 185 1.61 -3.71 -3.73
N ASN A 186 0.82 -2.76 -4.20
CA ASN A 186 1.05 -2.01 -5.40
C ASN A 186 2.56 -1.88 -5.53
N ASP A 187 3.21 -2.51 -6.51
CA ASP A 187 4.68 -2.42 -6.70
C ASP A 187 5.08 -0.97 -7.08
N SER A 188 4.13 -0.04 -6.91
CA SER A 188 4.42 1.33 -6.58
C SER A 188 5.30 1.37 -5.33
N PRO A 189 6.50 1.97 -5.43
CA PRO A 189 7.37 2.16 -4.27
C PRO A 189 6.58 2.82 -3.14
N ARG A 190 6.77 2.33 -1.91
CA ARG A 190 6.12 2.91 -0.72
C ARG A 190 6.43 4.41 -0.69
N LYS A 191 5.40 5.24 -0.63
CA LYS A 191 5.53 6.69 -0.70
C LYS A 191 5.42 7.32 0.67
N ALA A 192 6.12 8.43 0.84
CA ALA A 192 5.94 9.30 1.99
C ALA A 192 4.47 9.69 2.15
N SER A 193 4.00 9.79 3.39
CA SER A 193 2.64 10.22 3.73
C SER A 193 2.66 11.34 4.76
N GLY A 194 1.51 11.94 5.09
CA GLY A 194 1.44 13.01 6.09
C GLY A 194 2.33 14.21 5.75
N ARG A 195 3.18 14.62 6.69
CA ARG A 195 4.10 15.76 6.50
C ARG A 195 5.27 15.44 5.58
N ALA A 196 5.83 14.23 5.70
CA ALA A 196 6.89 13.75 4.83
C ALA A 196 6.53 13.88 3.35
N HIS A 197 5.29 13.57 2.97
CA HIS A 197 4.79 13.76 1.60
C HIS A 197 4.95 15.19 1.07
N TRP A 198 4.63 16.19 1.90
CA TRP A 198 4.74 17.60 1.51
C TRP A 198 6.19 18.04 1.41
N THR A 199 7.07 17.52 2.28
CA THR A 199 8.51 17.76 2.21
C THR A 199 9.11 17.14 0.94
N VAL A 200 8.72 15.91 0.57
CA VAL A 200 9.12 15.30 -0.71
C VAL A 200 8.69 16.17 -1.88
N LYS A 201 7.43 16.64 -1.91
CA LYS A 201 6.95 17.55 -2.96
C LYS A 201 7.69 18.88 -3.00
N LYS A 202 8.05 19.46 -1.85
CA LYS A 202 8.83 20.70 -1.77
C LYS A 202 10.22 20.54 -2.41
N HIS A 203 10.76 19.32 -2.36
CA HIS A 203 12.09 18.97 -2.82
C HIS A 203 12.07 18.06 -4.07
N ASP A 204 11.02 18.11 -4.90
CA ASP A 204 10.90 17.27 -6.11
C ASP A 204 11.74 17.78 -7.30
N LYS A 205 12.02 19.09 -7.31
CA LYS A 205 12.76 19.75 -8.39
C LYS A 205 14.23 19.35 -8.40
N GLU A 206 14.79 19.28 -9.59
CA GLU A 206 16.21 19.05 -9.82
C GLU A 206 17.08 20.05 -9.04
N ARG A 207 18.06 19.52 -8.31
CA ARG A 207 19.08 20.26 -7.57
C ARG A 207 20.43 19.59 -7.74
N ASP A 208 21.49 20.36 -7.53
CA ASP A 208 22.86 19.85 -7.55
C ASP A 208 23.05 18.75 -6.49
N LEU A 209 22.65 19.03 -5.24
CA LEU A 209 22.61 18.03 -4.19
C LEU A 209 21.32 17.18 -4.30
N LYS A 210 21.49 15.87 -4.50
CA LYS A 210 20.42 14.88 -4.52
C LYS A 210 20.52 13.96 -3.32
N LEU A 211 19.39 13.66 -2.68
CA LEU A 211 19.24 12.65 -1.65
C LEU A 211 18.45 11.47 -2.20
N TYR A 212 19.10 10.32 -2.36
CA TYR A 212 18.45 9.04 -2.61
C TYR A 212 18.04 8.43 -1.28
N ALA A 213 16.74 8.29 -1.06
CA ALA A 213 16.18 7.93 0.24
C ALA A 213 14.92 7.06 0.09
N ALA A 214 14.68 6.24 1.11
CA ALA A 214 13.38 5.60 1.32
C ALA A 214 12.68 6.26 2.50
N CYS A 215 11.45 6.71 2.30
CA CYS A 215 10.65 7.46 3.29
C CYS A 215 10.37 6.67 4.58
N TYR A 216 10.54 5.35 4.55
CA TYR A 216 10.39 4.45 5.69
C TYR A 216 11.72 4.05 6.34
N CYS A 217 12.87 4.37 5.72
CA CYS A 217 14.19 3.99 6.21
C CYS A 217 14.66 4.93 7.35
N PRO A 218 15.01 4.41 8.55
CA PRO A 218 15.50 5.25 9.64
C PRO A 218 16.83 5.93 9.32
N PHE A 219 17.71 5.30 8.54
CA PHE A 219 18.99 5.89 8.15
C PHE A 219 18.83 7.03 7.15
N SER A 220 17.92 6.88 6.19
CA SER A 220 17.54 7.97 5.27
C SER A 220 16.96 9.16 6.03
N GLN A 221 16.12 8.89 7.04
CA GLN A 221 15.52 9.93 7.86
C GLN A 221 16.57 10.77 8.63
N ARG A 222 17.73 10.20 9.00
CA ARG A 222 18.83 10.96 9.64
C ARG A 222 19.32 12.08 8.72
N VAL A 223 19.73 11.73 7.51
CA VAL A 223 20.22 12.69 6.51
C VAL A 223 19.12 13.69 6.17
N TRP A 224 17.89 13.22 6.01
CA TRP A 224 16.76 14.08 5.69
C TRP A 224 16.47 15.13 6.77
N ILE A 225 16.55 14.75 8.06
CA ILE A 225 16.40 15.69 9.18
C ILE A 225 17.51 16.75 9.14
N ALA A 226 18.76 16.34 8.91
CA ALA A 226 19.87 17.29 8.85
C ALA A 226 19.71 18.29 7.70
N LEU A 227 19.34 17.83 6.50
CA LEU A 227 19.08 18.72 5.37
C LEU A 227 17.98 19.75 5.68
N GLU A 228 16.88 19.32 6.30
CA GLU A 228 15.80 20.24 6.72
C GLU A 228 16.24 21.18 7.84
N ALA A 229 17.06 20.72 8.80
CA ALA A 229 17.54 21.52 9.93
C ALA A 229 18.58 22.58 9.52
N LYS A 230 19.45 22.22 8.57
CA LYS A 230 20.44 23.12 7.99
C LYS A 230 19.84 24.06 6.94
N GLY A 231 18.66 23.72 6.40
CA GLY A 231 17.98 24.51 5.37
C GLY A 231 18.64 24.40 3.99
N LEU A 232 19.34 23.29 3.73
CA LEU A 232 20.09 23.11 2.48
C LEU A 232 19.14 22.84 1.30
N PRO A 233 19.44 23.37 0.10
CA PRO A 233 18.68 23.04 -1.10
C PRO A 233 19.09 21.65 -1.61
N TYR A 234 18.13 20.72 -1.64
CA TYR A 234 18.34 19.38 -2.18
C TYR A 234 17.13 18.91 -2.98
N GLN A 235 17.35 17.90 -3.84
CA GLN A 235 16.32 17.10 -4.49
C GLN A 235 16.11 15.81 -3.70
N TYR A 236 14.87 15.44 -3.42
CA TYR A 236 14.52 14.15 -2.83
C TYR A 236 14.21 13.14 -3.94
N CYS A 237 14.98 12.07 -4.00
CA CYS A 237 14.82 10.95 -4.91
C CYS A 237 14.33 9.73 -4.12
N GLU A 238 13.04 9.38 -4.27
CA GLU A 238 12.47 8.20 -3.60
C GLU A 238 12.98 6.91 -4.24
N GLU A 239 13.50 6.02 -3.40
CA GLU A 239 14.04 4.71 -3.77
C GLU A 239 13.38 3.61 -2.94
N ASP A 240 13.23 2.40 -3.50
CA ASP A 240 12.73 1.24 -2.76
C ASP A 240 13.83 0.17 -2.65
N PRO A 241 14.61 0.14 -1.56
CA PRO A 241 15.67 -0.86 -1.36
C PRO A 241 15.16 -2.30 -1.27
N TYR A 242 13.85 -2.53 -1.08
CA TYR A 242 13.25 -3.87 -1.07
C TYR A 242 12.46 -4.17 -2.35
N GLY A 243 12.47 -3.25 -3.33
CA GLY A 243 11.87 -3.46 -4.64
C GLY A 243 12.71 -4.38 -5.54
N THR A 244 12.19 -4.64 -6.75
CA THR A 244 12.80 -5.58 -7.71
C THR A 244 14.26 -5.23 -8.09
N SER A 245 14.62 -3.95 -8.11
CA SER A 245 16.00 -3.49 -8.35
C SER A 245 16.19 -2.01 -7.97
N ALA A 246 17.36 -1.67 -7.42
CA ALA A 246 17.78 -0.28 -7.22
C ALA A 246 17.80 0.51 -8.54
N SER A 247 17.49 1.82 -8.50
CA SER A 247 17.56 2.65 -9.69
C SER A 247 19.00 2.79 -10.20
N GLN A 248 19.17 3.03 -11.50
CA GLN A 248 20.49 3.28 -12.08
C GLN A 248 21.18 4.47 -11.42
N GLN A 249 20.43 5.53 -11.10
CA GLN A 249 20.97 6.72 -10.45
C GLN A 249 21.48 6.44 -9.02
N LEU A 250 20.75 5.60 -8.27
CA LEU A 250 21.20 5.13 -6.97
C LEU A 250 22.44 4.24 -7.11
N LEU A 251 22.51 3.35 -8.09
CA LEU A 251 23.68 2.48 -8.31
C LEU A 251 24.93 3.28 -8.71
N GLU A 252 24.76 4.35 -9.50
CA GLU A 252 25.83 5.28 -9.83
C GLU A 252 26.30 6.07 -8.60
N ALA A 253 25.40 6.44 -7.69
CA ALA A 253 25.76 7.13 -6.45
C ALA A 253 26.32 6.18 -5.37
N ASN A 254 25.83 4.94 -5.32
CA ASN A 254 26.21 3.90 -4.38
C ASN A 254 26.07 2.52 -5.05
N PRO A 255 27.20 1.90 -5.47
CA PRO A 255 27.18 0.59 -6.12
C PRO A 255 26.56 -0.54 -5.29
N ARG A 256 26.39 -0.35 -3.98
CA ARG A 256 25.70 -1.30 -3.09
C ARG A 256 24.18 -1.27 -3.23
N GLY A 257 23.61 -0.26 -3.89
CA GLY A 257 22.16 -0.09 -4.06
C GLY A 257 21.41 0.20 -2.76
N THR A 258 22.10 0.66 -1.71
CA THR A 258 21.50 0.93 -0.40
C THR A 258 21.26 2.42 -0.19
N VAL A 259 20.19 2.76 0.53
CA VAL A 259 19.90 4.13 0.98
C VAL A 259 20.28 4.34 2.46
N PRO A 260 20.62 5.58 2.87
CA PRO A 260 20.74 6.78 2.04
C PRO A 260 22.02 6.83 1.21
N ALA A 261 21.94 7.55 0.10
CA ALA A 261 23.07 8.04 -0.66
C ALA A 261 22.81 9.49 -1.09
N ILE A 262 23.87 10.27 -1.28
CA ILE A 262 23.82 11.59 -1.88
C ILE A 262 24.68 11.66 -3.13
N ARG A 263 24.31 12.56 -4.04
CA ARG A 263 25.13 12.94 -5.21
C ARG A 263 25.17 14.46 -5.32
N GLN A 264 26.34 15.00 -5.62
CA GLN A 264 26.56 16.41 -5.94
C GLN A 264 27.53 16.50 -7.12
N GLY A 265 27.04 16.98 -8.28
CA GLY A 265 27.76 16.86 -9.54
C GLY A 265 28.20 15.42 -9.85
N GLU A 266 29.52 15.21 -9.99
CA GLU A 266 30.14 13.90 -10.25
C GLU A 266 30.52 13.13 -8.98
N TRP A 267 30.43 13.79 -7.80
CA TRP A 267 30.76 13.15 -6.54
C TRP A 267 29.52 12.54 -5.89
N ALA A 268 29.69 11.40 -5.22
CA ALA A 268 28.64 10.75 -4.48
C ALA A 268 29.16 10.16 -3.16
N CYS A 269 28.27 10.00 -2.20
CA CYS A 269 28.57 9.46 -0.88
C CYS A 269 27.40 8.62 -0.37
N ALA A 270 27.71 7.57 0.38
CA ALA A 270 26.75 6.70 1.02
C ALA A 270 27.10 6.55 2.51
N ASP A 271 26.19 5.92 3.25
CA ASP A 271 26.21 5.80 4.71
C ASP A 271 25.76 7.08 5.42
N SER A 272 24.66 6.96 6.19
CA SER A 272 24.07 8.08 6.91
C SER A 272 25.06 8.80 7.84
N ALA A 273 25.99 8.09 8.48
CA ALA A 273 26.92 8.73 9.42
C ALA A 273 27.98 9.55 8.69
N VAL A 274 28.50 9.02 7.57
CA VAL A 274 29.50 9.70 6.74
C VAL A 274 28.89 10.92 6.05
N ILE A 275 27.68 10.77 5.51
CA ILE A 275 26.94 11.88 4.90
C ILE A 275 26.70 13.01 5.91
N LEU A 276 26.35 12.68 7.16
CA LEU A 276 26.11 13.70 8.19
C LEU A 276 27.37 14.46 8.60
N GLU A 277 28.54 13.81 8.67
CA GLU A 277 29.81 14.50 8.90
C GLU A 277 30.14 15.42 7.71
N TYR A 278 29.95 14.95 6.47
CA TYR A 278 30.12 15.80 5.28
C TYR A 278 29.20 17.03 5.32
N LEU A 279 27.91 16.87 5.60
CA LEU A 279 26.97 18.00 5.70
C LEU A 279 27.33 18.96 6.84
N GLU A 280 28.01 18.51 7.89
CA GLU A 280 28.45 19.36 8.98
C GLU A 280 29.76 20.11 8.68
N GLU A 281 30.59 19.57 7.78
CA GLU A 281 31.80 20.24 7.30
C GLU A 281 31.52 21.26 6.18
N MET A 282 30.35 21.20 5.55
CA MET A 282 29.92 22.25 4.63
C MET A 282 29.73 23.57 5.42
N ASP A 283 30.30 24.67 4.89
CA ASP A 283 30.24 26.02 5.49
C ASP A 283 28.86 26.69 5.28
N ASP A 284 27.80 25.89 5.14
CA ASP A 284 26.44 26.36 4.92
C ASP A 284 25.45 25.84 5.98
N GLY A 285 24.55 26.73 6.37
CA GLY A 285 23.44 26.42 7.28
C GLY A 285 23.78 26.35 8.77
N THR A 286 22.83 25.88 9.55
CA THR A 286 22.92 25.80 11.02
C THR A 286 23.89 24.69 11.44
N PRO A 287 24.86 24.92 12.34
CA PRO A 287 25.72 23.86 12.86
C PRO A 287 24.92 22.90 13.75
N LEU A 288 25.11 21.60 13.54
CA LEU A 288 24.49 20.54 14.35
C LEU A 288 25.50 19.88 15.31
N PHE A 289 26.78 20.20 15.18
CA PHE A 289 27.77 20.00 16.21
C PHE A 289 28.06 21.29 16.99
N PRO A 290 28.50 21.17 18.26
CA PRO A 290 29.05 22.30 18.98
C PRO A 290 30.37 22.76 18.36
N THR A 291 30.78 23.99 18.64
CA THR A 291 32.08 24.52 18.22
C THR A 291 33.23 23.98 19.07
N ASP A 292 32.98 23.63 20.34
CA ASP A 292 33.98 23.06 21.23
C ASP A 292 34.42 21.66 20.80
N ILE A 293 35.71 21.48 20.56
CA ILE A 293 36.30 20.25 20.03
C ILE A 293 36.12 19.04 20.96
N ARG A 294 36.09 19.25 22.28
CA ARG A 294 35.93 18.17 23.26
C ARG A 294 34.47 17.72 23.30
N LEU A 295 33.55 18.66 23.25
CA LEU A 295 32.12 18.37 23.17
C LEU A 295 31.77 17.68 21.85
N ARG A 296 32.40 18.07 20.73
CA ARG A 296 32.29 17.33 19.45
C ARG A 296 32.74 15.88 19.59
N ALA A 297 33.87 15.62 20.25
CA ALA A 297 34.35 14.27 20.50
C ALA A 297 33.35 13.46 21.36
N ASN A 298 32.77 14.08 22.39
CA ASN A 298 31.72 13.46 23.20
C ASN A 298 30.47 13.13 22.38
N CYS A 299 30.03 14.02 21.49
CA CYS A 299 28.92 13.75 20.59
C CYS A 299 29.19 12.53 19.71
N ARG A 300 30.40 12.43 19.13
CA ARG A 300 30.81 11.28 18.31
C ARG A 300 30.82 9.98 19.09
N LEU A 301 31.25 10.01 20.36
CA LEU A 301 31.16 8.84 21.25
C LEU A 301 29.71 8.37 21.44
N TRP A 302 28.77 9.29 21.65
CA TRP A 302 27.36 8.92 21.82
C TRP A 302 26.66 8.54 20.52
N ILE A 303 27.10 9.10 19.38
CA ILE A 303 26.72 8.64 18.05
C ILE A 303 27.19 7.20 17.81
N ASP A 304 28.43 6.87 18.20
CA ASP A 304 28.92 5.48 18.17
C ASP A 304 28.03 4.59 19.04
N HIS A 305 27.73 4.97 20.28
CA HIS A 305 26.83 4.20 21.16
C HIS A 305 25.46 3.95 20.52
N ILE A 306 24.90 4.95 19.82
CA ILE A 306 23.65 4.77 19.06
C ILE A 306 23.86 3.68 17.98
N ASN A 307 24.91 3.79 17.16
CA ASN A 307 25.16 2.89 16.04
C ASN A 307 25.59 1.48 16.46
N SER A 308 26.36 1.34 17.54
CA SER A 308 26.99 0.09 17.99
C SER A 308 26.17 -0.64 19.05
N ARG A 309 25.29 0.06 19.81
CA ARG A 309 24.45 -0.53 20.86
C ARG A 309 22.96 -0.45 20.56
N ILE A 310 22.44 0.75 20.31
CA ILE A 310 20.98 0.96 20.16
C ILE A 310 20.47 0.36 18.85
N VAL A 311 21.11 0.66 17.71
CA VAL A 311 20.67 0.16 16.40
C VAL A 311 20.67 -1.37 16.34
N PRO A 312 21.72 -2.09 16.78
CA PRO A 312 21.69 -3.55 16.81
C PRO A 312 20.65 -4.12 17.79
N ALA A 313 20.48 -3.53 18.97
CA ALA A 313 19.48 -3.97 19.94
C ALA A 313 18.05 -3.76 19.42
N PHE A 314 17.78 -2.63 18.77
CA PHE A 314 16.52 -2.34 18.09
C PHE A 314 16.21 -3.38 17.02
N ASN A 315 17.16 -3.65 16.13
CA ASN A 315 16.99 -4.64 15.07
C ASN A 315 16.78 -6.06 15.63
N ARG A 316 17.50 -6.43 16.70
CA ARG A 316 17.33 -7.72 17.37
C ARG A 316 15.92 -7.89 17.91
N LEU A 317 15.39 -6.88 18.62
CA LEU A 317 14.03 -6.95 19.16
C LEU A 317 12.98 -6.96 18.03
N LEU A 318 13.15 -6.10 17.02
CA LEU A 318 12.24 -6.03 15.88
C LEU A 318 12.12 -7.39 15.16
N ARG A 319 13.26 -8.08 14.97
CA ARG A 319 13.34 -9.35 14.24
C ARG A 319 13.18 -10.59 15.12
N CYS A 320 12.93 -10.43 16.42
CA CYS A 320 12.85 -11.55 17.36
C CYS A 320 11.61 -12.42 17.08
N PRO A 321 11.78 -13.67 16.59
CA PRO A 321 10.64 -14.52 16.23
C PRO A 321 9.99 -15.18 17.45
N HIS A 322 10.75 -15.38 18.52
CA HIS A 322 10.32 -16.12 19.71
C HIS A 322 9.86 -15.19 20.84
N PRO A 323 8.59 -15.24 21.27
CA PRO A 323 8.08 -14.40 22.36
C PRO A 323 8.90 -14.47 23.65
N ALA A 324 9.45 -15.65 23.99
CA ALA A 324 10.28 -15.84 25.18
C ALA A 324 11.59 -15.03 25.15
N GLN A 325 12.12 -14.70 23.97
CA GLN A 325 13.36 -13.92 23.81
C GLN A 325 13.10 -12.41 23.65
N GLN A 326 11.83 -12.00 23.57
CA GLN A 326 11.47 -10.58 23.41
C GLN A 326 11.77 -9.77 24.68
N SER A 327 11.50 -10.31 25.88
CA SER A 327 11.77 -9.59 27.13
C SER A 327 13.27 -9.29 27.31
N PRO A 328 14.18 -10.27 27.21
CA PRO A 328 15.62 -9.97 27.32
C PRO A 328 16.14 -9.03 26.23
N ALA A 329 15.62 -9.13 25.00
CA ALA A 329 15.98 -8.22 23.92
C ALA A 329 15.48 -6.78 24.18
N ALA A 330 14.27 -6.63 24.74
CA ALA A 330 13.72 -5.35 25.15
C ALA A 330 14.49 -4.73 26.30
N GLU A 331 14.85 -5.51 27.32
CA GLU A 331 15.69 -5.07 28.44
C GLU A 331 17.06 -4.56 27.96
N GLY A 332 17.70 -5.28 27.02
CA GLY A 332 18.96 -4.84 26.43
C GLY A 332 18.86 -3.51 25.68
N LEU A 333 17.77 -3.30 24.93
CA LEU A 333 17.50 -2.03 24.26
C LEU A 333 17.16 -0.91 25.25
N GLN A 334 16.37 -1.20 26.29
CA GLN A 334 16.05 -0.25 27.37
C GLN A 334 17.31 0.23 28.08
N GLU A 335 18.23 -0.67 28.41
CA GLU A 335 19.49 -0.32 29.05
C GLU A 335 20.39 0.53 28.13
N ALA A 336 20.45 0.21 26.84
CA ALA A 336 21.19 1.03 25.87
C ALA A 336 20.61 2.45 25.74
N VAL A 337 19.28 2.59 25.68
CA VAL A 337 18.60 3.89 25.66
C VAL A 337 18.81 4.64 26.98
N LYS A 338 18.70 3.95 28.12
CA LYS A 338 18.90 4.53 29.45
C LYS A 338 20.28 5.17 29.59
N ARG A 339 21.34 4.49 29.13
CA ARG A 339 22.71 5.06 29.14
C ARG A 339 22.83 6.34 28.33
N LEU A 340 22.20 6.38 27.15
CA LEU A 340 22.17 7.58 26.32
C LEU A 340 21.40 8.72 27.02
N VAL A 341 20.26 8.42 27.64
CA VAL A 341 19.45 9.41 28.38
C VAL A 341 20.20 9.96 29.60
N LEU A 342 20.94 9.11 30.33
CA LEU A 342 21.74 9.54 31.48
C LEU A 342 22.91 10.45 31.11
N ALA A 343 23.38 10.37 29.86
CA ALA A 343 24.46 11.22 29.35
C ALA A 343 23.98 12.50 28.68
N ALA A 344 22.68 12.60 28.38
CA ALA A 344 22.08 13.81 27.87
C ALA A 344 22.04 14.89 28.97
N ASP A 345 22.05 16.16 28.55
CA ASP A 345 21.85 17.29 29.44
C ASP A 345 20.57 17.10 30.30
N GLU A 346 20.68 17.32 31.61
CA GLU A 346 19.61 17.05 32.57
C GLU A 346 18.39 17.95 32.35
N GLN A 347 18.60 19.19 31.92
CA GLN A 347 17.54 20.15 31.66
C GLN A 347 16.95 19.95 30.27
N GLY A 348 17.78 19.67 29.27
CA GLY A 348 17.38 19.42 27.90
C GLY A 348 16.83 20.67 27.20
N PRO A 349 15.91 20.51 26.24
CA PRO A 349 15.17 19.28 25.94
C PRO A 349 15.92 18.25 25.08
N PHE A 350 16.97 18.64 24.34
CA PHE A 350 17.79 17.79 23.45
C PHE A 350 19.06 17.26 24.14
N PHE A 351 19.87 16.47 23.43
CA PHE A 351 21.06 15.82 24.01
C PHE A 351 22.04 16.80 24.65
N LEU A 352 22.33 17.92 23.97
CA LEU A 352 23.23 18.98 24.46
C LEU A 352 22.50 20.14 25.17
N GLY A 353 21.22 19.96 25.54
CA GLY A 353 20.41 21.01 26.16
C GLY A 353 19.42 21.62 25.18
N SER A 354 19.53 22.92 24.92
CA SER A 354 18.47 23.71 24.26
C SER A 354 18.26 23.40 22.77
N SER A 355 19.29 22.93 22.08
CA SER A 355 19.34 22.89 20.61
C SER A 355 19.51 21.47 20.08
N LEU A 356 18.90 21.20 18.92
CA LEU A 356 19.06 19.94 18.20
C LEU A 356 20.52 19.74 17.79
N SER A 357 21.09 18.58 18.08
CA SER A 357 22.45 18.19 17.70
C SER A 357 22.48 16.97 16.79
N LEU A 358 23.64 16.63 16.21
CA LEU A 358 23.79 15.38 15.45
C LEU A 358 23.52 14.12 16.28
N VAL A 359 23.71 14.15 17.61
CA VAL A 359 23.33 13.02 18.48
C VAL A 359 21.82 12.79 18.41
N ASP A 360 21.04 13.87 18.48
CA ASP A 360 19.59 13.85 18.34
C ASP A 360 19.17 13.37 16.95
N VAL A 361 19.82 13.86 15.88
CA VAL A 361 19.54 13.46 14.49
C VAL A 361 19.79 11.96 14.28
N HIS A 362 20.87 11.41 14.83
CA HIS A 362 21.17 9.99 14.75
C HIS A 362 20.13 9.12 15.49
N PHE A 363 19.62 9.63 16.63
CA PHE A 363 18.72 8.88 17.49
C PHE A 363 17.24 9.02 17.13
N ALA A 364 16.80 10.20 16.67
CA ALA A 364 15.39 10.52 16.43
C ALA A 364 14.64 9.45 15.61
N PRO A 365 15.16 8.94 14.47
CA PRO A 365 14.46 7.92 13.69
C PRO A 365 14.20 6.63 14.49
N PHE A 366 15.10 6.25 15.39
CA PHE A 366 14.95 5.08 16.24
C PHE A 366 14.02 5.37 17.41
N ALA A 367 14.19 6.51 18.08
CA ALA A 367 13.31 7.01 19.14
C ALA A 367 11.82 6.98 18.74
N LEU A 368 11.48 7.53 17.57
CA LEU A 368 10.13 7.54 17.03
C LEU A 368 9.59 6.11 16.75
N ARG A 369 10.46 5.18 16.35
CA ARG A 369 10.07 3.80 16.05
C ARG A 369 9.89 2.95 17.31
N LEU A 370 10.49 3.31 18.44
CA LEU A 370 10.24 2.61 19.70
C LEU A 370 8.73 2.53 20.03
N SER A 371 8.00 3.64 19.93
CA SER A 371 6.54 3.66 20.13
C SER A 371 5.76 3.22 18.89
N ARG A 372 6.19 3.60 17.69
CA ARG A 372 5.40 3.37 16.46
C ARG A 372 5.52 1.97 15.87
N THR A 373 6.60 1.25 16.18
CA THR A 373 6.79 -0.13 15.73
C THR A 373 6.79 -1.09 16.90
N LEU A 374 7.66 -0.89 17.90
CA LEU A 374 7.91 -1.92 18.92
C LEU A 374 6.83 -1.99 20.02
N GLN A 375 6.17 -0.88 20.34
CA GLN A 375 5.12 -0.88 21.36
C GLN A 375 3.91 -1.71 20.93
N THR A 376 3.55 -1.66 19.65
CA THR A 376 2.40 -2.42 19.11
C THR A 376 2.71 -3.90 18.92
N SER A 377 3.95 -4.25 18.52
CA SER A 377 4.26 -5.62 18.07
C SER A 377 5.26 -6.39 18.95
N ARG A 378 5.96 -5.73 19.89
CA ARG A 378 7.08 -6.30 20.66
C ARG A 378 7.11 -5.92 22.14
N GLY A 379 5.99 -5.45 22.70
CA GLY A 379 5.87 -5.19 24.15
C GLY A 379 6.75 -4.06 24.68
N TRP A 380 7.18 -3.13 23.83
CA TRP A 380 7.98 -1.98 24.27
C TRP A 380 7.17 -1.04 25.18
N ALA A 381 7.71 -0.69 26.35
CA ALA A 381 7.06 0.19 27.31
C ALA A 381 7.19 1.67 26.93
N ALA A 382 6.10 2.43 27.09
CA ALA A 382 6.13 3.87 26.97
C ALA A 382 7.03 4.49 28.06
N PRO A 383 7.69 5.63 27.78
CA PRO A 383 8.47 6.32 28.80
C PRO A 383 7.57 6.77 29.96
N THR A 384 8.10 6.73 31.19
CA THR A 384 7.41 7.29 32.35
C THR A 384 7.18 8.79 32.15
N SER A 385 5.94 9.25 32.30
CA SER A 385 5.58 10.67 32.18
C SER A 385 6.44 11.54 33.09
N GLY A 386 6.92 12.67 32.56
CA GLY A 386 7.81 13.60 33.30
C GLY A 386 9.27 13.18 33.38
N SER A 387 9.63 11.95 32.98
CA SER A 387 11.04 11.52 32.93
C SER A 387 11.85 12.34 31.92
N ARG A 388 13.18 12.35 32.08
CA ARG A 388 14.08 12.98 31.10
C ARG A 388 13.88 12.41 29.70
N TRP A 389 13.66 11.10 29.60
CA TRP A 389 13.40 10.40 28.35
C TRP A 389 12.08 10.84 27.72
N ALA A 390 10.99 10.93 28.49
CA ALA A 390 9.70 11.43 27.98
C ALA A 390 9.84 12.85 27.41
N ARG A 391 10.47 13.77 28.15
CA ARG A 391 10.71 15.15 27.69
C ARG A 391 11.55 15.22 26.42
N TRP A 392 12.55 14.35 26.30
CA TRP A 392 13.38 14.29 25.09
C TRP A 392 12.59 13.76 23.90
N LEU A 393 11.84 12.67 24.08
CA LEU A 393 11.00 12.11 23.03
C LEU A 393 9.96 13.14 22.55
N ASP A 394 9.30 13.85 23.46
CA ASP A 394 8.34 14.91 23.13
C ASP A 394 8.99 16.02 22.30
N ALA A 395 10.22 16.41 22.65
CA ALA A 395 10.97 17.42 21.91
C ALA A 395 11.36 16.94 20.51
N LEU A 396 11.78 15.69 20.35
CA LEU A 396 12.05 15.10 19.04
C LEU A 396 10.79 15.01 18.20
N GLU A 397 9.67 14.55 18.76
CA GLU A 397 8.40 14.44 18.03
C GLU A 397 7.77 15.80 17.70
N SER A 398 8.08 16.83 18.48
CA SER A 398 7.60 18.21 18.27
C SER A 398 8.51 19.03 17.35
N ASN A 399 9.78 18.64 17.19
CA ASN A 399 10.76 19.37 16.38
C ASN A 399 10.28 19.47 14.92
N PRO A 400 10.28 20.68 14.31
CA PRO A 400 9.73 20.89 12.98
C PRO A 400 10.42 20.07 11.89
N HIS A 401 11.74 19.88 11.98
CA HIS A 401 12.52 19.12 10.99
C HIS A 401 12.26 17.61 11.10
N VAL A 402 12.17 17.09 12.33
CA VAL A 402 11.78 15.68 12.55
C VAL A 402 10.35 15.42 12.07
N ARG A 403 9.42 16.36 12.35
CA ARG A 403 8.04 16.27 11.87
C ARG A 403 7.95 16.36 10.36
N ALA A 404 8.78 17.17 9.72
CA ALA A 404 8.82 17.31 8.27
C ALA A 404 9.23 16.02 7.56
N THR A 405 10.03 15.16 8.19
CA THR A 405 10.51 13.89 7.62
C THR A 405 9.75 12.66 8.14
N THR A 406 8.66 12.88 8.87
CA THR A 406 7.87 11.82 9.49
C THR A 406 6.59 11.53 8.69
N SER A 407 6.46 10.28 8.25
CA SER A 407 5.25 9.75 7.61
C SER A 407 4.14 9.39 8.61
N GLY A 408 2.95 9.07 8.10
CA GLY A 408 1.83 8.53 8.87
C GLY A 408 2.14 7.20 9.54
N LYS A 409 1.36 6.83 10.57
CA LYS A 409 1.56 5.60 11.37
C LYS A 409 1.41 4.32 10.54
N GLU A 410 0.62 4.39 9.48
CA GLU A 410 0.34 3.30 8.55
C GLU A 410 1.63 2.78 7.92
N LEU A 411 2.51 3.70 7.49
CA LEU A 411 3.79 3.34 6.85
C LEU A 411 4.70 2.54 7.79
N TYR A 412 4.72 2.87 9.08
CA TYR A 412 5.50 2.12 10.07
C TYR A 412 4.98 0.69 10.23
N THR A 413 3.65 0.52 10.24
CA THR A 413 3.02 -0.80 10.36
C THR A 413 3.31 -1.66 9.12
N GLU A 414 3.21 -1.08 7.93
CA GLU A 414 3.57 -1.73 6.67
C GLU A 414 5.05 -2.11 6.63
N THR A 415 5.93 -1.23 7.13
CA THR A 415 7.38 -1.50 7.18
C THR A 415 7.70 -2.68 8.10
N VAL A 416 7.04 -2.79 9.26
CA VAL A 416 7.22 -3.95 10.16
C VAL A 416 6.81 -5.24 9.45
N LYS A 417 5.65 -5.25 8.78
CA LYS A 417 5.18 -6.44 8.03
C LYS A 417 6.16 -6.84 6.92
N LEU A 418 6.69 -5.86 6.17
CA LEU A 418 7.70 -6.12 5.15
C LEU A 418 8.96 -6.74 5.78
N LEU A 419 9.44 -6.15 6.87
CA LEU A 419 10.66 -6.62 7.51
C LEU A 419 10.47 -8.02 8.08
N GLU A 420 9.30 -8.35 8.65
CA GLU A 420 8.95 -9.69 9.11
C GLU A 420 8.84 -10.70 7.95
N ALA A 421 8.23 -10.31 6.82
CA ALA A 421 8.11 -11.17 5.65
C ALA A 421 9.47 -11.54 5.05
N ALA A 422 10.44 -10.62 5.15
CA ALA A 422 11.82 -10.82 4.72
C ALA A 422 12.65 -11.73 5.65
N LEU A 423 12.09 -12.19 6.80
CA LEU A 423 12.80 -13.10 7.71
C LEU A 423 12.40 -14.56 7.51
N ASP A 424 13.34 -15.47 7.70
CA ASP A 424 13.14 -16.90 7.87
C ASP A 424 12.60 -17.25 9.27
N PRO A 425 12.22 -18.52 9.55
CA PRO A 425 11.70 -18.92 10.86
C PRO A 425 12.64 -18.66 12.05
N ASP A 426 13.95 -18.54 11.78
CA ASP A 426 15.00 -18.28 12.77
C ASP A 426 15.29 -16.77 12.92
N GLY A 427 14.53 -15.91 12.23
CA GLY A 427 14.66 -14.46 12.28
C GLY A 427 15.84 -13.88 11.49
N GLN A 428 16.42 -14.67 10.58
CA GLN A 428 17.47 -14.22 9.65
C GLN A 428 16.89 -13.74 8.32
N PRO A 429 17.56 -12.84 7.59
CA PRO A 429 17.10 -12.42 6.27
C PRO A 429 17.00 -13.62 5.31
N LYS A 430 15.87 -13.77 4.62
CA LYS A 430 15.71 -14.71 3.50
C LYS A 430 16.61 -14.23 2.35
N ASN A 431 17.54 -15.09 1.94
CA ASN A 431 18.44 -14.83 0.80
C ASN A 431 17.72 -14.75 -0.53
#